data_AF-A0A1Y2AYG5-F1
#
_entry.id   AF-A0A1Y2AYG5-F1
#
_cell.length_a   1.000
_cell.length_b   1.000
_cell.length_c   1.000
_cell.angle_alpha   90.00
_cell.angle_beta   90.00
_cell.angle_gamma   90.00
#
_symmetry.space_group_name_H-M   'P 1'
#
loop_
_entity.id
_entity.type
_entity.pdbx_description
1 polymer ?
#
loop_
_entity_poly.entity_id
_entity_poly.type
_entity_poly.pdbx_seq_one_letter_code
_entity_poly.pdbx_strand_id
1 'polypeptide(L)'
;MLGGLNALKTDTSNVKEKLIAFVEADDFTETLEAFQVYKQSCIDKLEKLKEGNGNNEVANIFNKQNTTQPKKDNTPIDLSVPEDESWRNLPEFIEIEEIIKEDTFNIKTKEPYIVYTNLKKASIRSIPHLRPMWKGLDSHFEAEEYQKSAKVYDEFLKKRDEYREDNKKIYPQERNILIIGAGPAGLRMAIEAAFLKFNNIVVAEKKNFFDRTEILEAWPFDLIDLRDLGVRDLYTNFGVRGHDLISTKRLQLCLLKLALILGVRVYPSSEYKYVNRFNNKKSPYYTATFETEYDELKNYEFNVLVDASGHNSNIMKEFNFEKEVIPGLHDIAITANFDTDNNINNLNKAKYTPFNHGICNVQFSNIIYNSDETHFILTTPDKENLLDTGVLIEDKDSLDELLEPENVNYDILATYLRRVADKCKIPATCLLSISNKTNKPCIGIYNISERHCANKPSKFLAEV
;
A
#
# COMPACT_ATOMS: atom_id res chain seq x y z
N MET A 1 4.08 -53.93 -9.98
CA MET A 1 2.98 -52.95 -9.81
C MET A 1 2.72 -52.82 -8.32
N LEU A 2 2.73 -51.58 -7.80
CA LEU A 2 2.61 -51.12 -6.40
C LEU A 2 3.89 -50.45 -5.90
N GLY A 3 4.13 -49.22 -6.37
CA GLY A 3 5.24 -48.39 -5.90
C GLY A 3 5.04 -46.89 -6.19
N GLY A 4 3.80 -46.43 -6.35
CA GLY A 4 3.51 -45.12 -6.93
C GLY A 4 2.52 -44.25 -6.14
N LEU A 5 2.45 -44.34 -4.81
CA LEU A 5 1.47 -43.56 -4.03
C LEU A 5 1.94 -42.97 -2.68
N ASN A 6 3.21 -43.13 -2.27
CA ASN A 6 3.66 -42.68 -0.92
C ASN A 6 4.67 -41.53 -0.91
N ALA A 7 4.61 -40.62 -1.88
CA ALA A 7 5.37 -39.36 -1.84
C ALA A 7 4.50 -38.13 -1.54
N LEU A 8 3.39 -38.29 -0.80
CA LEU A 8 2.85 -37.21 0.03
C LEU A 8 3.59 -37.22 1.36
N LYS A 9 4.91 -36.94 1.31
CA LYS A 9 5.65 -36.60 2.53
C LYS A 9 5.05 -35.30 3.04
N THR A 10 4.56 -35.35 4.27
CA THR A 10 4.09 -34.21 5.07
C THR A 10 4.97 -32.98 4.84
N ASP A 11 4.38 -31.90 4.32
CA ASP A 11 5.07 -30.63 4.06
C ASP A 11 5.43 -29.98 5.39
N THR A 12 6.59 -30.33 5.93
CA THR A 12 7.12 -29.83 7.23
C THR A 12 7.52 -28.35 7.20
N SER A 13 7.51 -27.70 6.03
CA SER A 13 7.84 -26.27 5.91
C SER A 13 6.78 -25.36 6.52
N ASN A 14 5.56 -25.88 6.71
CA ASN A 14 4.44 -25.15 7.29
C ASN A 14 4.09 -23.81 6.58
N VAL A 15 4.46 -23.67 5.30
CA VAL A 15 4.25 -22.46 4.48
C VAL A 15 2.79 -22.01 4.51
N LYS A 16 1.84 -22.95 4.55
CA LYS A 16 0.41 -22.64 4.61
C LYS A 16 0.07 -21.85 5.88
N GLU A 17 0.44 -22.35 7.06
CA GLU A 17 0.13 -21.67 8.32
C GLU A 17 0.86 -20.32 8.43
N LYS A 18 2.11 -20.24 7.95
CA LYS A 18 2.87 -18.98 7.97
C LYS A 18 2.30 -17.93 7.01
N LEU A 19 1.84 -18.36 5.83
CA LEU A 19 1.14 -17.47 4.90
C LEU A 19 -0.20 -16.99 5.48
N ILE A 20 -0.95 -17.86 6.15
CA ILE A 20 -2.19 -17.47 6.85
C ILE A 20 -1.88 -16.40 7.89
N ALA A 21 -0.91 -16.64 8.78
CA ALA A 21 -0.52 -15.68 9.81
C ALA A 21 -0.11 -14.32 9.20
N PHE A 22 0.64 -14.32 8.09
CA PHE A 22 1.00 -13.10 7.39
C PHE A 22 -0.20 -12.36 6.79
N VAL A 23 -1.15 -13.10 6.19
CA VAL A 23 -2.36 -12.51 5.59
C VAL A 23 -3.30 -11.96 6.66
N GLU A 24 -3.42 -12.65 7.80
CA GLU A 24 -4.30 -12.29 8.91
C GLU A 24 -3.74 -11.19 9.82
N ALA A 25 -2.43 -10.93 9.79
CA ALA A 25 -1.80 -9.87 10.58
C ALA A 25 -2.52 -8.52 10.41
N ASP A 26 -2.88 -7.86 11.52
CA ASP A 26 -3.77 -6.69 11.52
C ASP A 26 -3.09 -5.39 11.97
N ASP A 27 -1.78 -5.43 12.21
CA ASP A 27 -0.97 -4.24 12.42
C ASP A 27 0.34 -4.26 11.65
N PHE A 28 1.00 -3.09 11.60
CA PHE A 28 2.22 -2.89 10.85
C PHE A 28 3.36 -3.82 11.30
N THR A 29 3.61 -3.87 12.61
CA THR A 29 4.72 -4.63 13.19
C THR A 29 4.47 -6.12 13.02
N GLU A 30 3.27 -6.58 13.37
CA GLU A 30 2.86 -7.96 13.21
C GLU A 30 2.98 -8.40 11.74
N THR A 31 2.58 -7.56 10.79
CA THR A 31 2.69 -7.86 9.36
C THR A 31 4.14 -8.06 8.93
N LEU A 32 5.07 -7.21 9.39
CA LEU A 32 6.49 -7.36 9.06
C LEU A 32 7.10 -8.62 9.69
N GLU A 33 6.80 -8.89 10.95
CA GLU A 33 7.31 -10.08 11.66
C GLU A 33 6.77 -11.37 11.02
N ALA A 34 5.46 -11.43 10.77
CA ALA A 34 4.82 -12.56 10.11
C ALA A 34 5.37 -12.77 8.69
N PHE A 35 5.66 -11.69 7.96
CA PHE A 35 6.30 -11.79 6.64
C PHE A 35 7.68 -12.42 6.70
N GLN A 36 8.53 -12.07 7.68
CA GLN A 36 9.85 -12.67 7.80
C GLN A 36 9.77 -14.18 8.05
N VAL A 37 8.87 -14.60 8.94
CA VAL A 37 8.63 -16.03 9.22
C VAL A 37 8.08 -16.76 7.98
N TYR A 38 7.13 -16.14 7.27
CA TYR A 38 6.59 -16.67 6.02
C TYR A 38 7.66 -16.79 4.93
N LYS A 39 8.44 -15.74 4.72
CA LYS A 39 9.55 -15.72 3.75
C LYS A 39 10.54 -16.84 4.05
N GLN A 40 10.96 -17.00 5.30
CA GLN A 40 11.87 -18.08 5.69
C GLN A 40 11.27 -19.46 5.42
N SER A 41 10.00 -19.69 5.74
CA SER A 41 9.34 -20.97 5.45
C SER A 41 9.32 -21.31 3.95
N CYS A 42 9.22 -20.30 3.07
CA CYS A 42 9.30 -20.49 1.62
C CYS A 42 10.71 -20.88 1.18
N ILE A 43 11.75 -20.27 1.77
CA ILE A 43 13.16 -20.62 1.52
C ILE A 43 13.38 -22.10 1.86
N ASP A 44 13.05 -22.49 3.09
CA ASP A 44 13.25 -23.86 3.58
C ASP A 44 12.54 -24.90 2.68
N LYS A 45 11.33 -24.56 2.19
CA LYS A 45 10.58 -25.42 1.26
C LYS A 45 11.30 -25.56 -0.08
N LEU A 46 11.77 -24.46 -0.66
CA LEU A 46 12.45 -24.46 -1.96
C LEU A 46 13.80 -25.16 -1.90
N GLU A 47 14.55 -25.04 -0.81
CA GLU A 47 15.80 -25.76 -0.59
C GLU A 47 15.59 -27.28 -0.51
N LYS A 48 14.59 -27.75 0.25
CA LYS A 48 14.22 -29.17 0.30
C LYS A 48 13.85 -29.74 -1.08
N LEU A 49 13.19 -28.95 -1.92
CA LEU A 49 12.85 -29.35 -3.29
C LEU A 49 14.09 -29.51 -4.18
N LYS A 50 15.13 -28.69 -3.98
CA LYS A 50 16.41 -28.86 -4.68
C LYS A 50 17.10 -30.15 -4.29
N GLU A 51 17.20 -30.43 -2.99
CA GLU A 51 17.84 -31.64 -2.46
C GLU A 51 17.12 -32.92 -2.93
N GLY A 52 15.79 -32.87 -3.07
CA GLY A 52 15.00 -33.99 -3.60
C GLY A 52 15.18 -34.25 -5.10
N ASN A 53 15.46 -33.20 -5.89
CA ASN A 53 15.66 -33.31 -7.34
C ASN A 53 17.11 -33.63 -7.73
N GLY A 54 18.09 -33.41 -6.85
CA GLY A 54 19.50 -33.74 -7.10
C GLY A 54 19.83 -35.23 -7.26
N ASN A 55 18.85 -36.13 -7.09
CA ASN A 55 19.00 -37.57 -7.31
C ASN A 55 18.32 -38.08 -8.60
N ASN A 56 17.68 -37.21 -9.39
CA ASN A 56 17.06 -37.57 -10.66
C ASN A 56 17.53 -36.61 -11.76
N GLU A 57 18.82 -36.65 -12.07
CA GLU A 57 19.32 -36.04 -13.29
C GLU A 57 19.28 -37.04 -14.45
N VAL A 58 18.54 -36.62 -15.48
CA VAL A 58 18.59 -37.03 -16.90
C VAL A 58 17.91 -38.35 -17.28
N ALA A 59 16.61 -38.25 -17.57
CA ALA A 59 15.97 -39.05 -18.61
C ALA A 59 15.05 -38.17 -19.47
N ASN A 60 15.52 -37.93 -20.70
CA ASN A 60 14.81 -37.46 -21.91
C ASN A 60 13.29 -37.29 -21.85
N ILE A 61 12.78 -36.21 -22.46
CA ILE A 61 11.98 -36.27 -23.71
C ILE A 61 11.89 -34.85 -24.32
N PHE A 62 12.70 -34.60 -25.35
CA PHE A 62 12.43 -33.57 -26.35
C PHE A 62 11.37 -34.11 -27.32
N ASN A 63 10.23 -33.43 -27.42
CA ASN A 63 9.48 -33.10 -28.65
C ASN A 63 7.99 -32.97 -28.37
N LYS A 64 7.52 -31.73 -28.22
CA LYS A 64 6.24 -31.29 -28.80
C LYS A 64 6.24 -29.77 -28.94
N GLN A 65 6.55 -29.32 -30.15
CA GLN A 65 6.16 -27.99 -30.60
C GLN A 65 4.63 -27.91 -30.60
N ASN A 66 4.05 -26.90 -29.95
CA ASN A 66 2.69 -26.46 -30.25
C ASN A 66 2.66 -24.94 -30.32
N THR A 67 2.51 -24.47 -31.56
CA THR A 67 2.13 -23.12 -31.94
C THR A 67 0.67 -22.86 -31.57
N THR A 68 0.37 -21.78 -30.86
CA THR A 68 -0.96 -21.15 -30.95
C THR A 68 -0.88 -19.68 -30.56
N GLN A 69 -1.25 -18.80 -31.49
CA GLN A 69 -1.42 -17.36 -31.26
C GLN A 69 -2.72 -17.10 -30.49
N PRO A 70 -2.77 -16.13 -29.55
CA PRO A 70 -4.03 -15.75 -28.92
C PRO A 70 -4.86 -14.85 -29.85
N LYS A 71 -6.15 -15.18 -30.00
CA LYS A 71 -7.13 -14.30 -30.65
C LYS A 71 -7.51 -13.17 -29.69
N LYS A 72 -7.54 -11.93 -30.21
CA LYS A 72 -8.09 -10.76 -29.51
C LYS A 72 -9.61 -10.92 -29.35
N ASP A 73 -10.08 -10.82 -28.13
CA ASP A 73 -11.50 -10.71 -27.80
C ASP A 73 -11.83 -9.21 -27.61
N ASN A 74 -12.80 -8.72 -28.38
CA ASN A 74 -13.24 -7.31 -28.41
C ASN A 74 -14.64 -7.15 -27.78
N THR A 75 -15.04 -8.06 -26.89
CA THR A 75 -16.36 -7.98 -26.25
C THR A 75 -16.38 -6.86 -25.18
N PRO A 76 -17.42 -6.01 -25.12
CA PRO A 76 -17.54 -4.99 -24.08
C PRO A 76 -17.53 -5.62 -22.68
N ILE A 77 -16.83 -4.98 -21.74
CA ILE A 77 -16.68 -5.46 -20.36
C ILE A 77 -18.04 -5.47 -19.67
N ASP A 78 -18.59 -6.66 -19.45
CA ASP A 78 -19.72 -6.89 -18.57
C ASP A 78 -19.23 -6.79 -17.12
N LEU A 79 -19.82 -5.86 -16.36
CA LEU A 79 -19.47 -5.59 -14.96
C LEU A 79 -20.22 -6.51 -13.97
N SER A 80 -21.03 -7.45 -14.46
CA SER A 80 -21.65 -8.49 -13.63
C SER A 80 -20.64 -9.60 -13.30
N VAL A 81 -20.72 -10.12 -12.08
CA VAL A 81 -19.87 -11.23 -11.62
C VAL A 81 -20.25 -12.49 -12.41
N PRO A 82 -19.32 -13.17 -13.11
CA PRO A 82 -19.63 -14.48 -13.67
C PRO A 82 -19.82 -15.47 -12.50
N GLU A 83 -21.03 -16.01 -12.37
CA GLU A 83 -21.31 -17.13 -11.46
C GLU A 83 -20.72 -18.46 -11.99
N ASP A 84 -20.10 -18.46 -13.17
CA ASP A 84 -19.65 -19.68 -13.82
C ASP A 84 -18.21 -20.07 -13.46
N GLU A 85 -18.01 -21.37 -13.28
CA GLU A 85 -16.73 -21.98 -12.95
C GLU A 85 -15.79 -22.07 -14.17
N SER A 86 -15.90 -21.11 -15.10
CA SER A 86 -15.12 -21.04 -16.36
C SER A 86 -13.60 -21.00 -16.13
N TRP A 87 -13.18 -20.65 -14.91
CA TRP A 87 -11.79 -20.77 -14.43
C TRP A 87 -11.25 -22.21 -14.39
N ARG A 88 -12.11 -23.24 -14.45
CA ARG A 88 -11.69 -24.66 -14.44
C ARG A 88 -11.15 -25.19 -15.77
N ASN A 89 -11.39 -24.48 -16.88
CA ASN A 89 -11.07 -24.97 -18.23
C ASN A 89 -9.91 -24.20 -18.90
N LEU A 90 -9.07 -23.50 -18.14
CA LEU A 90 -7.89 -22.83 -18.70
C LEU A 90 -6.75 -23.84 -18.93
N PRO A 91 -5.96 -23.70 -20.02
CA PRO A 91 -4.92 -24.64 -20.41
C PRO A 91 -3.96 -24.95 -19.25
N GLU A 92 -3.59 -26.22 -19.12
CA GLU A 92 -2.66 -26.72 -18.12
C GLU A 92 -1.39 -25.84 -18.06
N PHE A 93 -1.08 -25.44 -16.83
CA PHE A 93 0.04 -24.59 -16.44
C PHE A 93 1.33 -24.94 -17.17
N ILE A 94 1.99 -23.91 -17.70
CA ILE A 94 3.35 -23.98 -18.24
C ILE A 94 4.25 -24.68 -17.22
N GLU A 95 4.86 -25.79 -17.61
CA GLU A 95 5.94 -26.44 -16.87
C GLU A 95 7.13 -25.46 -16.81
N ILE A 96 7.38 -24.91 -15.63
CA ILE A 96 8.50 -23.99 -15.37
C ILE A 96 9.63 -24.82 -14.76
N GLU A 97 10.49 -25.35 -15.62
CA GLU A 97 11.85 -25.71 -15.26
C GLU A 97 12.79 -24.49 -15.33
N GLU A 98 13.79 -24.54 -14.44
CA GLU A 98 15.02 -23.73 -14.37
C GLU A 98 15.10 -22.43 -13.53
N ILE A 99 16.20 -22.43 -12.74
CA ILE A 99 16.89 -21.41 -11.95
C ILE A 99 16.33 -21.04 -10.56
N ILE A 100 16.79 -21.75 -9.54
CA ILE A 100 16.84 -21.27 -8.14
C ILE A 100 18.31 -21.13 -7.73
N LYS A 101 18.90 -19.93 -7.81
CA LYS A 101 20.23 -19.66 -7.24
C LYS A 101 20.12 -19.43 -5.73
N GLU A 102 21.11 -19.87 -4.96
CA GLU A 102 21.16 -19.76 -3.49
C GLU A 102 21.05 -18.32 -2.96
N ASP A 103 21.37 -17.32 -3.79
CA ASP A 103 21.33 -15.91 -3.40
C ASP A 103 19.91 -15.32 -3.42
N THR A 104 18.91 -15.98 -4.05
CA THR A 104 17.57 -15.46 -4.44
C THR A 104 16.66 -14.90 -3.31
N PHE A 105 17.07 -15.05 -2.05
CA PHE A 105 16.35 -14.53 -0.88
C PHE A 105 17.21 -13.72 0.09
N ASN A 106 18.53 -13.75 -0.12
CA ASN A 106 19.47 -12.96 0.66
C ASN A 106 19.21 -11.48 0.35
N ILE A 107 19.44 -10.62 1.33
CA ILE A 107 19.17 -9.16 1.28
C ILE A 107 19.98 -8.44 0.17
N LYS A 108 20.79 -9.19 -0.60
CA LYS A 108 21.53 -8.76 -1.79
C LYS A 108 20.91 -9.14 -3.14
N THR A 109 19.72 -9.76 -3.17
CA THR A 109 19.01 -9.94 -4.44
C THR A 109 18.36 -8.67 -4.91
N LYS A 110 19.07 -8.03 -5.85
CA LYS A 110 18.73 -6.79 -6.53
C LYS A 110 17.60 -6.93 -7.57
N GLU A 111 16.66 -7.86 -7.36
CA GLU A 111 15.56 -8.13 -8.31
C GLU A 111 14.27 -8.59 -7.60
N PRO A 112 13.36 -7.65 -7.26
CA PRO A 112 12.08 -7.92 -6.61
C PRO A 112 11.21 -8.99 -7.31
N TYR A 113 11.30 -9.08 -8.64
CA TYR A 113 10.61 -10.10 -9.44
C TYR A 113 11.03 -11.54 -9.11
N ILE A 114 12.30 -11.76 -8.78
CA ILE A 114 12.80 -13.08 -8.38
C ILE A 114 12.20 -13.48 -7.02
N VAL A 115 12.17 -12.54 -6.07
CA VAL A 115 11.56 -12.76 -4.75
C VAL A 115 10.09 -13.15 -4.90
N TYR A 116 9.33 -12.39 -5.69
CA TYR A 116 7.94 -12.69 -6.02
C TYR A 116 7.77 -14.10 -6.59
N THR A 117 8.55 -14.44 -7.61
CA THR A 117 8.46 -15.74 -8.31
C THR A 117 8.70 -16.90 -7.35
N ASN A 118 9.66 -16.76 -6.44
CA ASN A 118 9.97 -17.78 -5.47
C ASN A 118 8.88 -17.92 -4.40
N LEU A 119 8.39 -16.81 -3.83
CA LEU A 119 7.30 -16.82 -2.87
C LEU A 119 6.04 -17.47 -3.47
N LYS A 120 5.67 -17.06 -4.69
CA LYS A 120 4.57 -17.65 -5.45
C LYS A 120 4.76 -19.14 -5.64
N LYS A 121 5.93 -19.60 -6.11
CA LYS A 121 6.24 -21.02 -6.33
C LYS A 121 6.04 -21.86 -5.08
N ALA A 122 6.44 -21.37 -3.91
CA ALA A 122 6.27 -22.07 -2.64
C ALA A 122 4.80 -22.09 -2.14
N SER A 123 4.00 -21.12 -2.57
CA SER A 123 2.75 -20.72 -1.88
C SER A 123 1.46 -20.88 -2.68
N ILE A 124 1.51 -20.82 -4.01
CA ILE A 124 0.32 -20.71 -4.87
C ILE A 124 -0.67 -21.88 -4.71
N ARG A 125 -0.18 -23.06 -4.29
CA ARG A 125 -1.01 -24.24 -4.02
C ARG A 125 -1.49 -24.33 -2.57
N SER A 126 -0.95 -23.53 -1.66
CA SER A 126 -1.18 -23.62 -0.21
C SER A 126 -2.56 -23.13 0.21
N ILE A 127 -3.06 -22.04 -0.40
CA ILE A 127 -4.31 -21.37 -0.03
C ILE A 127 -5.13 -21.06 -1.28
N PRO A 128 -6.24 -21.78 -1.54
CA PRO A 128 -7.03 -21.62 -2.76
C PRO A 128 -7.62 -20.21 -2.98
N HIS A 129 -8.08 -19.53 -1.93
CA HIS A 129 -8.72 -18.22 -2.06
C HIS A 129 -7.75 -17.09 -2.43
N LEU A 130 -6.43 -17.29 -2.27
CA LEU A 130 -5.40 -16.32 -2.68
C LEU A 130 -4.92 -16.52 -4.12
N ARG A 131 -5.38 -17.57 -4.82
CA ARG A 131 -5.00 -17.81 -6.22
C ARG A 131 -5.35 -16.64 -7.16
N PRO A 132 -6.51 -15.96 -7.02
CA PRO A 132 -6.82 -14.79 -7.84
C PRO A 132 -5.77 -13.68 -7.68
N MET A 133 -5.35 -13.34 -6.46
CA MET A 133 -4.27 -12.39 -6.20
C MET A 133 -2.99 -12.75 -6.97
N TRP A 134 -2.51 -14.00 -6.85
CA TRP A 134 -1.31 -14.43 -7.58
C TRP A 134 -1.44 -14.25 -9.09
N LYS A 135 -2.60 -14.61 -9.66
CA LYS A 135 -2.91 -14.47 -11.08
C LYS A 135 -3.00 -13.00 -11.51
N GLY A 136 -3.59 -12.14 -10.68
CA GLY A 136 -3.67 -10.70 -10.92
C GLY A 136 -2.26 -10.09 -11.01
N LEU A 137 -1.40 -10.42 -10.05
CA LEU A 137 0.00 -9.99 -10.07
C LEU A 137 0.77 -10.49 -11.30
N ASP A 138 0.58 -11.74 -11.73
CA ASP A 138 1.16 -12.25 -13.00
C ASP A 138 0.70 -11.42 -14.20
N SER A 139 -0.60 -11.16 -14.28
CA SER A 139 -1.21 -10.42 -15.37
C SER A 139 -0.63 -9.00 -15.46
N HIS A 140 -0.33 -8.37 -14.33
CA HIS A 140 0.38 -7.09 -14.32
C HIS A 140 1.81 -7.22 -14.84
N PHE A 141 2.59 -8.22 -14.44
CA PHE A 141 3.94 -8.41 -15.02
C PHE A 141 3.92 -8.68 -16.52
N GLU A 142 2.86 -9.31 -17.03
CA GLU A 142 2.69 -9.65 -18.45
C GLU A 142 2.03 -8.56 -19.28
N ALA A 143 1.45 -7.52 -18.66
CA ALA A 143 0.70 -6.49 -19.38
C ALA A 143 1.58 -5.72 -20.38
N GLU A 144 0.98 -5.37 -21.52
CA GLU A 144 1.67 -4.84 -22.68
C GLU A 144 2.42 -3.54 -22.37
N GLU A 145 1.86 -2.71 -21.48
CA GLU A 145 2.40 -1.45 -21.03
C GLU A 145 3.76 -1.63 -20.31
N TYR A 146 3.86 -2.60 -19.39
CA TYR A 146 5.11 -2.87 -18.68
C TYR A 146 6.13 -3.54 -19.58
N GLN A 147 5.70 -4.39 -20.52
CA GLN A 147 6.59 -4.99 -21.52
C GLN A 147 7.16 -3.93 -22.47
N LYS A 148 6.35 -2.93 -22.86
CA LYS A 148 6.82 -1.77 -23.64
C LYS A 148 7.82 -0.93 -22.84
N SER A 149 7.51 -0.62 -21.58
CA SER A 149 8.40 0.11 -20.68
C SER A 149 9.75 -0.59 -20.51
N ALA A 150 9.76 -1.90 -20.31
CA ALA A 150 10.97 -2.70 -20.24
C ALA A 150 11.81 -2.59 -21.52
N LYS A 151 11.20 -2.70 -22.71
CA LYS A 151 11.90 -2.54 -23.99
C LYS A 151 12.52 -1.15 -24.15
N VAL A 152 11.80 -0.09 -23.79
CA VAL A 152 12.32 1.29 -23.83
C VAL A 152 13.52 1.43 -22.90
N TYR A 153 13.47 0.82 -21.71
CA TYR A 153 14.59 0.82 -20.77
C TYR A 153 15.79 0.04 -21.32
N ASP A 154 15.60 -1.12 -21.94
CA ASP A 154 16.67 -1.89 -22.58
C ASP A 154 17.35 -1.10 -23.71
N GLU A 155 16.57 -0.38 -24.52
CA GLU A 155 17.10 0.52 -25.55
C GLU A 155 17.88 1.69 -24.95
N PHE A 156 17.39 2.27 -23.85
CA PHE A 156 18.11 3.29 -23.11
C PHE A 156 19.45 2.79 -22.58
N LEU A 157 19.50 1.58 -22.01
CA LEU A 157 20.74 0.97 -21.51
C LEU A 157 21.76 0.81 -22.65
N LYS A 158 21.34 0.32 -23.82
CA LYS A 158 22.21 0.18 -25.00
C LYS A 158 22.81 1.52 -25.43
N LYS A 159 21.97 2.54 -25.62
CA LYS A 159 22.42 3.90 -26.00
C LYS A 159 23.34 4.53 -24.96
N ARG A 160 23.08 4.28 -23.67
CA ARG A 160 23.92 4.75 -22.58
C ARG A 160 25.29 4.10 -22.60
N ASP A 161 25.37 2.79 -22.87
CA ASP A 161 26.62 2.07 -22.95
C ASP A 161 27.48 2.55 -24.13
N GLU A 162 26.88 2.81 -25.29
CA GLU A 162 27.52 3.51 -26.42
C GLU A 162 28.09 4.88 -26.00
N TYR A 163 27.30 5.72 -25.33
CA TYR A 163 27.74 7.05 -24.88
C TYR A 163 28.85 7.01 -23.82
N ARG A 164 28.86 5.97 -22.97
CA ARG A 164 29.85 5.78 -21.90
C ARG A 164 31.24 5.51 -22.47
N GLU A 165 31.34 4.69 -23.51
CA GLU A 165 32.61 4.39 -24.20
C GLU A 165 33.25 5.68 -24.74
N ASP A 166 32.43 6.59 -25.26
CA ASP A 166 32.88 7.86 -25.84
C ASP A 166 33.32 8.90 -24.79
N ASN A 167 32.62 9.00 -23.66
CA ASN A 167 32.74 10.15 -22.74
C ASN A 167 33.34 9.84 -21.37
N LYS A 168 33.67 8.58 -21.06
CA LYS A 168 34.22 8.13 -19.75
C LYS A 168 33.39 8.55 -18.52
N LYS A 169 32.12 8.93 -18.70
CA LYS A 169 31.20 9.26 -17.60
C LYS A 169 30.68 7.99 -16.93
N ILE A 170 30.52 8.02 -15.61
CA ILE A 170 29.93 6.92 -14.84
C ILE A 170 28.43 7.21 -14.68
N TYR A 171 27.59 6.27 -15.12
CA TYR A 171 26.13 6.36 -15.02
C TYR A 171 25.57 5.27 -14.12
N PRO A 172 24.42 5.49 -13.45
CA PRO A 172 23.74 4.45 -12.68
C PRO A 172 23.46 3.24 -13.58
N GLN A 173 23.80 2.05 -13.09
CA GLN A 173 23.61 0.78 -13.79
C GLN A 173 22.25 0.15 -13.49
N GLU A 174 21.73 0.40 -12.29
CA GLU A 174 20.50 -0.15 -11.76
C GLU A 174 19.48 0.96 -11.53
N ARG A 175 18.19 0.62 -11.63
CA ARG A 175 17.10 1.50 -11.19
C ARG A 175 16.81 1.23 -9.73
N ASN A 176 17.28 2.13 -8.88
CA ASN A 176 17.17 2.07 -7.43
C ASN A 176 16.27 3.21 -6.97
N ILE A 177 15.09 2.86 -6.48
CA ILE A 177 14.09 3.81 -6.00
C ILE A 177 14.07 3.84 -4.48
N LEU A 178 14.02 5.05 -3.93
CA LEU A 178 13.73 5.34 -2.54
C LEU A 178 12.37 6.05 -2.47
N ILE A 179 11.44 5.51 -1.71
CA ILE A 179 10.10 6.05 -1.49
C ILE A 179 10.00 6.45 -0.02
N ILE A 180 9.66 7.71 0.25
CA ILE A 180 9.48 8.21 1.62
C ILE A 180 7.99 8.22 1.94
N GLY A 181 7.58 7.41 2.92
CA GLY A 181 6.20 7.24 3.38
C GLY A 181 5.56 5.94 2.89
N ALA A 182 5.03 5.15 3.84
CA ALA A 182 4.23 3.94 3.62
C ALA A 182 2.72 4.23 3.74
N GLY A 183 2.29 5.42 3.27
CA GLY A 183 0.88 5.70 2.98
C GLY A 183 0.37 4.88 1.78
N PRO A 184 -0.94 4.88 1.50
CA PRO A 184 -1.49 4.18 0.33
C PRO A 184 -0.79 4.53 -0.98
N ALA A 185 -0.55 5.83 -1.23
CA ALA A 185 0.14 6.30 -2.44
C ALA A 185 1.59 5.80 -2.53
N GLY A 186 2.34 5.81 -1.42
CA GLY A 186 3.74 5.36 -1.39
C GLY A 186 3.87 3.86 -1.61
N LEU A 187 3.01 3.07 -0.96
CA LEU A 187 2.97 1.62 -1.14
C LEU A 187 2.50 1.23 -2.56
N ARG A 188 1.48 1.93 -3.10
CA ARG A 188 1.04 1.72 -4.48
C ARG A 188 2.12 2.06 -5.50
N MET A 189 2.90 3.12 -5.27
CA MET A 189 4.08 3.44 -6.09
C MET A 189 5.17 2.37 -5.98
N ALA A 190 5.37 1.78 -4.80
CA ALA A 190 6.33 0.69 -4.62
C ALA A 190 5.94 -0.57 -5.41
N ILE A 191 4.64 -0.91 -5.41
CA ILE A 191 4.07 -1.99 -6.23
C ILE A 191 4.27 -1.69 -7.73
N GLU A 192 4.01 -0.47 -8.16
CA GLU A 192 4.22 -0.05 -9.55
C GLU A 192 5.69 -0.17 -9.97
N ALA A 193 6.62 0.25 -9.10
CA ALA A 193 8.05 0.10 -9.33
C ALA A 193 8.46 -1.37 -9.50
N ALA A 194 7.78 -2.30 -8.83
CA ALA A 194 8.01 -3.74 -8.98
C ALA A 194 7.60 -4.21 -10.38
N PHE A 195 6.40 -3.85 -10.86
CA PHE A 195 5.96 -4.18 -12.22
C PHE A 195 6.83 -3.54 -13.31
N LEU A 196 7.34 -2.34 -13.05
CA LEU A 196 8.32 -1.67 -13.91
C LEU A 196 9.73 -2.28 -13.83
N LYS A 197 9.93 -3.35 -13.03
CA LYS A 197 11.20 -4.08 -12.87
C LYS A 197 12.35 -3.21 -12.38
N PHE A 198 12.08 -2.34 -11.39
CA PHE A 198 13.15 -1.67 -10.66
C PHE A 198 14.02 -2.72 -9.95
N ASN A 199 15.33 -2.48 -9.91
CA ASN A 199 16.28 -3.41 -9.31
C ASN A 199 16.20 -3.37 -7.77
N ASN A 200 16.05 -2.18 -7.20
CA ASN A 200 15.97 -2.03 -5.76
C ASN A 200 14.83 -1.07 -5.42
N ILE A 201 13.90 -1.54 -4.59
CA ILE A 201 12.74 -0.76 -4.16
C ILE A 201 12.75 -0.71 -2.65
N VAL A 202 12.93 0.52 -2.12
CA VAL A 202 13.01 0.78 -0.69
C VAL A 202 11.93 1.79 -0.31
N VAL A 203 11.17 1.48 0.73
CA VAL A 203 10.22 2.37 1.38
C VAL A 203 10.74 2.67 2.79
N ALA A 204 10.89 3.94 3.13
CA ALA A 204 11.21 4.38 4.48
C ALA A 204 9.97 5.04 5.09
N GLU A 205 9.50 4.54 6.24
CA GLU A 205 8.34 5.05 6.97
C GLU A 205 8.76 5.58 8.33
N LYS A 206 8.32 6.80 8.67
CA LYS A 206 8.67 7.46 9.93
C LYS A 206 8.06 6.74 11.14
N LYS A 207 6.81 6.28 11.02
CA LYS A 207 6.10 5.55 12.08
C LYS A 207 6.48 4.06 12.06
N ASN A 208 6.10 3.35 13.12
CA ASN A 208 6.10 1.88 13.18
C ASN A 208 4.69 1.30 13.36
N PHE A 209 3.66 2.07 13.01
CA PHE A 209 2.27 1.65 13.10
C PHE A 209 1.40 2.35 12.05
N PHE A 210 0.27 1.73 11.74
CA PHE A 210 -0.83 2.34 11.00
C PHE A 210 -2.01 2.55 11.96
N ASP A 211 -2.41 3.80 12.14
CA ASP A 211 -3.43 4.25 13.10
C ASP A 211 -4.59 5.01 12.45
N ARG A 212 -4.50 5.30 11.15
CA ARG A 212 -5.50 6.08 10.42
C ARG A 212 -6.74 5.26 10.11
N THR A 213 -7.81 5.53 10.82
CA THR A 213 -9.10 4.84 10.69
C THR A 213 -10.06 5.59 9.76
N GLU A 214 -9.65 6.71 9.16
CA GLU A 214 -10.45 7.43 8.18
C GLU A 214 -10.81 6.53 7.01
N ILE A 215 -12.11 6.52 6.66
CA ILE A 215 -12.65 5.69 5.58
C ILE A 215 -12.52 6.45 4.24
N LEU A 216 -11.89 5.78 3.27
CA LEU A 216 -11.70 6.25 1.92
C LEU A 216 -12.77 5.65 1.00
N GLU A 217 -13.26 6.45 0.06
CA GLU A 217 -14.11 6.01 -1.05
C GLU A 217 -13.24 5.78 -2.27
N ALA A 218 -13.19 4.54 -2.76
CA ALA A 218 -12.49 4.18 -3.98
C ALA A 218 -13.33 4.59 -5.20
N TRP A 219 -12.74 5.34 -6.13
CA TRP A 219 -13.43 5.66 -7.38
C TRP A 219 -13.50 4.40 -8.26
N PRO A 220 -14.35 4.36 -9.30
CA PRO A 220 -14.50 3.17 -10.12
C PRO A 220 -13.19 2.60 -10.68
N PHE A 221 -12.24 3.46 -11.05
CA PHE A 221 -10.93 3.00 -11.54
C PHE A 221 -10.03 2.47 -10.41
N ASP A 222 -10.07 3.08 -9.22
CA ASP A 222 -9.33 2.60 -8.04
C ASP A 222 -9.87 1.23 -7.60
N LEU A 223 -11.19 1.04 -7.64
CA LEU A 223 -11.81 -0.23 -7.30
C LEU A 223 -11.34 -1.35 -8.23
N ILE A 224 -11.22 -1.07 -9.54
CA ILE A 224 -10.68 -2.02 -10.52
C ILE A 224 -9.21 -2.31 -10.22
N ASP A 225 -8.37 -1.27 -10.06
CA ASP A 225 -6.94 -1.42 -9.77
C ASP A 225 -6.71 -2.25 -8.50
N LEU A 226 -7.34 -1.89 -7.38
CA LEU A 226 -7.17 -2.58 -6.10
C LEU A 226 -7.68 -4.02 -6.14
N ARG A 227 -8.77 -4.28 -6.86
CA ARG A 227 -9.29 -5.65 -7.03
C ARG A 227 -8.32 -6.50 -7.86
N ASP A 228 -7.81 -5.95 -8.96
CA ASP A 228 -6.93 -6.67 -9.89
C ASP A 228 -5.55 -6.93 -9.25
N LEU A 229 -5.11 -6.06 -8.32
CA LEU A 229 -3.96 -6.30 -7.45
C LEU A 229 -4.18 -7.39 -6.38
N GLY A 230 -5.43 -7.79 -6.13
CA GLY A 230 -5.80 -8.79 -5.13
C GLY A 230 -6.06 -8.24 -3.73
N VAL A 231 -6.36 -6.94 -3.56
CA VAL A 231 -6.75 -6.36 -2.26
C VAL A 231 -7.99 -7.06 -1.72
N ARG A 232 -8.95 -7.42 -2.58
CA ARG A 232 -10.15 -8.19 -2.18
C ARG A 232 -9.80 -9.58 -1.65
N ASP A 233 -8.74 -10.20 -2.15
CA ASP A 233 -8.34 -11.53 -1.69
C ASP A 233 -7.66 -11.47 -0.31
N LEU A 234 -7.05 -10.33 0.03
CA LEU A 234 -6.47 -10.04 1.34
C LEU A 234 -7.50 -9.47 2.33
N TYR A 235 -8.53 -8.78 1.84
CA TYR A 235 -9.61 -8.19 2.61
C TYR A 235 -10.95 -8.38 1.90
N THR A 236 -11.64 -9.46 2.27
CA THR A 236 -12.79 -10.00 1.54
C THR A 236 -14.05 -9.14 1.57
N ASN A 237 -14.14 -8.18 2.49
CA ASN A 237 -15.27 -7.25 2.57
C ASN A 237 -15.21 -6.14 1.51
N PHE A 238 -14.03 -5.86 0.94
CA PHE A 238 -13.85 -4.80 -0.04
C PHE A 238 -14.45 -5.15 -1.41
N GLY A 239 -15.21 -4.21 -1.98
CA GLY A 239 -15.82 -4.36 -3.30
C GLY A 239 -17.03 -5.30 -3.36
N VAL A 240 -17.59 -5.71 -2.21
CA VAL A 240 -18.78 -6.57 -2.14
C VAL A 240 -20.03 -5.72 -2.00
N ARG A 241 -21.11 -6.02 -2.74
CA ARG A 241 -22.43 -5.33 -2.64
C ARG A 241 -22.38 -3.80 -2.79
N GLY A 242 -21.41 -3.27 -3.53
CA GLY A 242 -21.24 -1.82 -3.72
C GLY A 242 -20.48 -1.13 -2.57
N HIS A 243 -19.82 -1.90 -1.70
CA HIS A 243 -18.86 -1.38 -0.73
C HIS A 243 -17.54 -1.00 -1.43
N ASP A 244 -17.46 0.24 -1.88
CA ASP A 244 -16.26 0.91 -2.39
C ASP A 244 -15.49 1.64 -1.27
N LEU A 245 -15.77 1.30 -0.01
CA LEU A 245 -15.20 1.91 1.17
C LEU A 245 -14.09 1.04 1.75
N ILE A 246 -13.04 1.67 2.25
CA ILE A 246 -11.96 0.99 2.97
C ILE A 246 -11.29 1.95 3.95
N SER A 247 -11.03 1.50 5.18
CA SER A 247 -10.25 2.29 6.13
C SER A 247 -8.82 2.51 5.62
N THR A 248 -8.24 3.67 5.90
CA THR A 248 -6.87 4.00 5.45
C THR A 248 -5.87 2.96 5.98
N LYS A 249 -5.98 2.57 7.26
CA LYS A 249 -5.20 1.48 7.88
C LYS A 249 -5.33 0.18 7.10
N ARG A 250 -6.56 -0.26 6.79
CA ARG A 250 -6.80 -1.53 6.06
C ARG A 250 -6.16 -1.50 4.68
N LEU A 251 -6.34 -0.41 3.94
CA LEU A 251 -5.71 -0.23 2.63
C LEU A 251 -4.17 -0.25 2.73
N GLN A 252 -3.61 0.44 3.72
CA GLN A 252 -2.16 0.42 3.98
C GLN A 252 -1.65 -1.00 4.26
N LEU A 253 -2.35 -1.79 5.08
CA LEU A 253 -1.96 -3.18 5.38
C LEU A 253 -2.03 -4.08 4.15
N CYS A 254 -3.09 -3.98 3.35
CA CYS A 254 -3.22 -4.75 2.10
C CYS A 254 -2.08 -4.42 1.13
N LEU A 255 -1.83 -3.13 0.89
CA LEU A 255 -0.76 -2.69 -0.01
C LEU A 255 0.63 -3.03 0.54
N LEU A 256 0.83 -2.99 1.86
CA LEU A 256 2.08 -3.42 2.50
C LEU A 256 2.33 -4.90 2.23
N LYS A 257 1.31 -5.76 2.41
CA LYS A 257 1.43 -7.21 2.16
C LYS A 257 1.80 -7.49 0.70
N LEU A 258 1.13 -6.80 -0.24
CA LEU A 258 1.44 -6.91 -1.67
C LEU A 258 2.86 -6.43 -1.99
N ALA A 259 3.27 -5.27 -1.45
CA ALA A 259 4.62 -4.73 -1.65
C ALA A 259 5.69 -5.71 -1.14
N LEU A 260 5.50 -6.29 0.05
CA LEU A 260 6.43 -7.27 0.62
C LEU A 260 6.52 -8.55 -0.23
N ILE A 261 5.38 -9.09 -0.67
CA ILE A 261 5.33 -10.24 -1.61
C ILE A 261 6.08 -9.93 -2.91
N LEU A 262 5.99 -8.68 -3.38
CA LEU A 262 6.67 -8.22 -4.58
C LEU A 262 8.14 -7.89 -4.36
N GLY A 263 8.70 -8.14 -3.18
CA GLY A 263 10.13 -7.95 -2.89
C GLY A 263 10.52 -6.51 -2.51
N VAL A 264 9.55 -5.65 -2.19
CA VAL A 264 9.81 -4.30 -1.67
C VAL A 264 10.39 -4.39 -0.26
N ARG A 265 11.45 -3.64 0.01
CA ARG A 265 12.03 -3.50 1.35
C ARG A 265 11.41 -2.32 2.06
N VAL A 266 10.80 -2.56 3.23
CA VAL A 266 10.14 -1.53 4.04
C VAL A 266 10.87 -1.38 5.36
N TYR A 267 11.32 -0.17 5.67
CA TYR A 267 12.01 0.18 6.90
C TYR A 267 11.13 1.12 7.74
N PRO A 268 10.48 0.64 8.81
CA PRO A 268 9.73 1.49 9.75
C PRO A 268 10.67 2.36 10.59
N SER A 269 10.12 3.22 11.45
CA SER A 269 10.89 4.05 12.40
C SER A 269 12.07 4.78 11.75
N SER A 270 11.92 5.18 10.48
CA SER A 270 13.00 5.69 9.65
C SER A 270 12.59 7.05 9.10
N GLU A 271 12.97 8.10 9.83
CA GLU A 271 12.65 9.47 9.42
C GLU A 271 13.71 10.02 8.47
N TYR A 272 13.29 10.29 7.23
CA TYR A 272 14.11 11.00 6.26
C TYR A 272 14.44 12.43 6.73
N LYS A 273 15.70 12.83 6.61
CA LYS A 273 16.16 14.19 6.94
C LYS A 273 16.51 14.99 5.68
N TYR A 274 17.41 14.48 4.84
CA TYR A 274 17.85 15.11 3.59
C TYR A 274 18.63 14.15 2.69
N VAL A 275 18.74 14.46 1.39
CA VAL A 275 19.62 13.77 0.44
C VAL A 275 21.06 14.26 0.65
N ASN A 276 21.99 13.32 0.74
CA ASN A 276 23.41 13.62 0.74
C ASN A 276 23.83 13.98 -0.68
N ARG A 277 24.11 15.27 -0.91
CA ARG A 277 24.67 15.74 -2.17
C ARG A 277 26.06 15.11 -2.37
N PHE A 278 26.43 14.84 -3.62
CA PHE A 278 27.62 14.06 -3.99
C PHE A 278 28.87 14.46 -3.21
N ASN A 279 29.24 13.66 -2.20
CA ASN A 279 30.54 13.81 -1.53
C ASN A 279 31.66 13.09 -2.29
N ASN A 280 31.33 12.27 -3.29
CA ASN A 280 32.30 11.47 -4.04
C ASN A 280 32.02 11.51 -5.54
N LYS A 281 32.94 12.10 -6.32
CA LYS A 281 32.99 12.10 -7.80
C LYS A 281 33.11 10.69 -8.44
N LYS A 282 32.77 9.61 -7.73
CA LYS A 282 32.97 8.22 -8.15
C LYS A 282 31.70 7.37 -8.22
N SER A 283 30.67 7.66 -7.41
CA SER A 283 29.39 6.91 -7.46
C SER A 283 28.35 7.72 -8.23
N PRO A 284 27.62 7.13 -9.18
CA PRO A 284 26.58 7.82 -9.91
C PRO A 284 25.23 7.87 -9.15
N TYR A 285 25.18 7.36 -7.92
CA TYR A 285 23.98 7.30 -7.09
C TYR A 285 23.99 8.34 -5.97
N TYR A 286 22.80 8.67 -5.49
CA TYR A 286 22.57 9.46 -4.29
C TYR A 286 22.45 8.56 -3.06
N THR A 287 22.75 9.11 -1.88
CA THR A 287 22.36 8.51 -0.59
C THR A 287 21.55 9.54 0.19
N ALA A 288 20.90 9.12 1.28
CA ALA A 288 20.11 10.00 2.13
C ALA A 288 20.45 9.78 3.60
N THR A 289 20.27 10.83 4.40
CA THR A 289 20.42 10.79 5.85
C THR A 289 19.06 10.51 6.48
N PHE A 290 19.04 9.56 7.41
CA PHE A 290 17.85 9.14 8.17
C PHE A 290 18.15 9.14 9.66
N GLU A 291 17.14 9.43 10.47
CA GLU A 291 17.08 8.97 11.86
C GLU A 291 16.49 7.57 11.85
N THR A 292 17.35 6.56 12.00
CA THR A 292 17.01 5.14 11.84
C THR A 292 18.04 4.24 12.53
N GLU A 293 17.60 3.06 12.98
CA GLU A 293 18.48 1.99 13.47
C GLU A 293 19.04 1.11 12.35
N TYR A 294 18.47 1.16 11.14
CA TYR A 294 18.82 0.27 10.03
C TYR A 294 20.06 0.75 9.27
N ASP A 295 21.20 0.08 9.45
CA ASP A 295 22.45 0.42 8.77
C ASP A 295 22.40 0.21 7.25
N GLU A 296 21.59 -0.73 6.77
CA GLU A 296 21.36 -0.95 5.34
C GLU A 296 20.72 0.27 4.67
N LEU A 297 19.79 0.94 5.36
CA LEU A 297 19.11 2.12 4.84
C LEU A 297 20.04 3.33 4.80
N LYS A 298 20.92 3.49 5.81
CA LYS A 298 21.92 4.58 5.87
C LYS A 298 22.89 4.54 4.68
N ASN A 299 23.17 3.36 4.16
CA ASN A 299 24.09 3.14 3.04
C ASN A 299 23.37 2.89 1.71
N TYR A 300 22.05 3.07 1.65
CA TYR A 300 21.29 2.79 0.44
C TYR A 300 21.56 3.81 -0.66
N GLU A 301 22.05 3.32 -1.80
CA GLU A 301 22.30 4.10 -3.00
C GLU A 301 21.09 4.06 -3.96
N PHE A 302 20.57 5.24 -4.32
CA PHE A 302 19.40 5.39 -5.19
C PHE A 302 19.61 6.43 -6.30
N ASN A 303 18.84 6.31 -7.37
CA ASN A 303 18.80 7.29 -8.47
C ASN A 303 17.38 7.80 -8.77
N VAL A 304 16.38 7.32 -8.04
CA VAL A 304 15.01 7.83 -8.05
C VAL A 304 14.55 8.05 -6.61
N LEU A 305 14.06 9.24 -6.30
CA LEU A 305 13.45 9.59 -5.02
C LEU A 305 11.98 9.92 -5.27
N VAL A 306 11.08 9.26 -4.55
CA VAL A 306 9.65 9.59 -4.53
C VAL A 306 9.27 10.04 -3.13
N ASP A 307 8.64 11.21 -3.05
CA ASP A 307 8.05 11.70 -1.83
C ASP A 307 6.56 11.36 -1.79
N ALA A 308 6.21 10.48 -0.86
CA ALA A 308 4.84 10.10 -0.53
C ALA A 308 4.57 10.30 0.97
N SER A 309 5.29 11.25 1.60
CA SER A 309 5.24 11.49 3.05
C SER A 309 4.07 12.36 3.52
N GLY A 310 3.26 12.85 2.57
CA GLY A 310 2.08 13.69 2.83
C GLY A 310 2.39 15.18 2.90
N HIS A 311 1.48 15.94 3.53
CA HIS A 311 1.50 17.41 3.50
C HIS A 311 2.78 18.04 4.11
N ASN A 312 3.29 17.46 5.19
CA ASN A 312 4.43 17.98 5.95
C ASN A 312 5.80 17.50 5.43
N SER A 313 5.92 17.33 4.11
CA SER A 313 7.17 16.87 3.50
C SER A 313 8.30 17.90 3.56
N ASN A 314 9.45 17.46 4.08
CA ASN A 314 10.71 18.20 4.01
C ASN A 314 11.31 18.21 2.59
N ILE A 315 11.03 17.20 1.78
CA ILE A 315 11.61 17.01 0.43
C ILE A 315 11.15 18.14 -0.51
N MET A 316 9.90 18.57 -0.39
CA MET A 316 9.39 19.69 -1.16
C MET A 316 10.21 20.97 -0.95
N LYS A 317 10.57 21.27 0.31
CA LYS A 317 11.40 22.41 0.65
C LYS A 317 12.84 22.20 0.17
N GLU A 318 13.40 21.02 0.40
CA GLU A 318 14.78 20.68 0.05
C GLU A 318 15.08 20.85 -1.45
N PHE A 319 14.15 20.44 -2.32
CA PHE A 319 14.29 20.55 -3.76
C PHE A 319 13.55 21.74 -4.38
N ASN A 320 13.10 22.69 -3.56
CA ASN A 320 12.41 23.91 -3.97
C ASN A 320 11.22 23.65 -4.91
N PHE A 321 10.39 22.65 -4.61
CA PHE A 321 9.13 22.47 -5.34
C PHE A 321 8.20 23.64 -5.03
N GLU A 322 7.81 24.37 -6.07
CA GLU A 322 6.82 25.43 -5.95
C GLU A 322 5.45 24.83 -5.63
N LYS A 323 4.74 25.48 -4.68
CA LYS A 323 3.40 25.11 -4.26
C LYS A 323 2.40 26.16 -4.74
N GLU A 324 1.30 25.69 -5.31
CA GLU A 324 0.09 26.47 -5.48
C GLU A 324 -0.81 26.24 -4.26
N VAL A 325 -1.35 27.32 -3.72
CA VAL A 325 -2.33 27.30 -2.63
C VAL A 325 -3.69 27.55 -3.23
N ILE A 326 -4.59 26.61 -3.02
CA ILE A 326 -5.96 26.63 -3.53
C ILE A 326 -6.89 26.75 -2.32
N PRO A 327 -7.77 27.76 -2.28
CA PRO A 327 -8.73 27.90 -1.19
C PRO A 327 -9.59 26.63 -1.00
N GLY A 328 -9.82 26.30 0.26
CA GLY A 328 -10.75 25.27 0.71
C GLY A 328 -12.21 25.70 0.52
N LEU A 329 -13.11 24.72 0.59
CA LEU A 329 -14.56 24.99 0.61
C LEU A 329 -15.09 25.24 2.02
N HIS A 330 -14.35 24.75 3.02
CA HIS A 330 -14.63 24.86 4.45
C HIS A 330 -13.31 25.08 5.18
N ASP A 331 -13.37 25.62 6.39
CA ASP A 331 -12.17 25.92 7.18
C ASP A 331 -11.78 24.77 8.11
N ILE A 332 -12.77 24.10 8.71
CA ILE A 332 -12.57 23.08 9.75
C ILE A 332 -13.28 21.79 9.35
N ALA A 333 -12.57 20.67 9.47
CA ALA A 333 -13.14 19.34 9.41
C ALA A 333 -12.90 18.60 10.73
N ILE A 334 -13.91 17.88 11.20
CA ILE A 334 -13.80 16.98 12.35
C ILE A 334 -14.16 15.58 11.91
N THR A 335 -13.30 14.61 12.18
CA THR A 335 -13.56 13.20 11.99
C THR A 335 -13.73 12.49 13.32
N ALA A 336 -14.57 11.46 13.34
CA ALA A 336 -14.79 10.62 14.51
C ALA A 336 -15.07 9.18 14.10
N ASN A 337 -14.52 8.23 14.85
CA ASN A 337 -14.84 6.82 14.70
C ASN A 337 -15.58 6.33 15.95
N PHE A 338 -16.70 5.65 15.74
CA PHE A 338 -17.43 4.95 16.78
C PHE A 338 -17.35 3.43 16.53
N ASP A 339 -17.34 2.67 17.62
CA ASP A 339 -17.31 1.21 17.60
C ASP A 339 -18.56 0.64 16.93
N THR A 340 -18.44 -0.52 16.29
CA THR A 340 -19.58 -1.21 15.68
C THR A 340 -19.99 -2.41 16.53
N ASP A 341 -21.29 -2.68 16.60
CA ASP A 341 -21.82 -3.87 17.31
C ASP A 341 -21.78 -5.15 16.44
N ASN A 342 -21.05 -5.13 15.30
CA ASN A 342 -20.93 -6.19 14.27
C ASN A 342 -22.25 -6.75 13.68
N ASN A 343 -23.40 -6.35 14.20
CA ASN A 343 -24.73 -6.86 13.84
C ASN A 343 -25.54 -5.93 12.92
N ILE A 344 -25.04 -4.73 12.63
CA ILE A 344 -25.73 -3.75 11.78
C ILE A 344 -25.13 -3.80 10.39
N ASN A 345 -25.67 -4.69 9.56
CA ASN A 345 -25.44 -4.64 8.12
C ASN A 345 -26.18 -3.44 7.52
N ASN A 346 -25.41 -2.52 6.93
CA ASN A 346 -25.84 -1.51 5.95
C ASN A 346 -26.79 -0.42 6.45
N LEU A 347 -26.23 0.61 7.11
CA LEU A 347 -26.72 1.98 6.86
C LEU A 347 -25.82 2.59 5.79
N ASN A 348 -26.32 2.58 4.55
CA ASN A 348 -25.65 3.13 3.37
C ASN A 348 -25.33 4.61 3.53
N LYS A 349 -24.24 5.03 2.85
CA LYS A 349 -23.80 6.40 2.60
C LYS A 349 -24.94 7.40 2.71
N ALA A 350 -24.92 8.23 3.74
CA ALA A 350 -25.83 9.36 3.87
C ALA A 350 -24.99 10.64 3.91
N LYS A 351 -25.13 11.45 2.87
CA LYS A 351 -24.72 12.86 2.90
C LYS A 351 -25.88 13.62 3.52
N TYR A 352 -25.70 14.10 4.75
CA TYR A 352 -26.74 14.87 5.44
C TYR A 352 -26.53 16.36 5.18
N THR A 353 -27.60 17.04 4.74
CA THR A 353 -27.63 18.50 4.61
C THR A 353 -27.84 19.18 5.97
N PRO A 354 -27.43 20.47 6.14
CA PRO A 354 -27.55 21.22 7.39
C PRO A 354 -28.94 21.17 8.03
N PHE A 355 -29.00 21.17 9.37
CA PHE A 355 -30.25 21.22 10.13
C PHE A 355 -30.03 21.89 11.50
N ASN A 356 -30.97 22.73 11.94
CA ASN A 356 -30.93 23.40 13.25
C ASN A 356 -31.68 22.57 14.32
N HIS A 357 -31.10 22.39 15.52
CA HIS A 357 -31.80 21.69 16.61
C HIS A 357 -31.45 22.13 18.04
N GLY A 358 -32.43 22.68 18.74
CA GLY A 358 -32.60 22.52 20.20
C GLY A 358 -31.64 23.28 21.12
N ILE A 359 -31.40 22.67 22.31
CA ILE A 359 -30.86 23.32 23.53
C ILE A 359 -29.32 23.22 23.63
N CYS A 360 -28.68 22.30 22.90
CA CYS A 360 -27.24 22.36 22.56
C CYS A 360 -27.18 22.63 21.06
N ASN A 361 -26.81 23.85 20.67
CA ASN A 361 -26.89 24.31 19.30
C ASN A 361 -25.73 23.72 18.47
N VAL A 362 -25.85 22.45 18.06
CA VAL A 362 -24.86 21.77 17.19
C VAL A 362 -25.18 22.16 15.76
N GLN A 363 -24.28 22.92 15.11
CA GLN A 363 -24.44 23.36 13.72
C GLN A 363 -23.26 22.90 12.87
N PHE A 364 -23.58 22.36 11.70
CA PHE A 364 -22.58 21.89 10.74
C PHE A 364 -23.09 22.14 9.31
N SER A 365 -22.14 22.44 8.43
CA SER A 365 -22.43 22.70 7.02
C SER A 365 -22.57 21.41 6.20
N ASN A 366 -21.87 20.34 6.59
CA ASN A 366 -21.96 19.03 5.94
C ASN A 366 -21.60 17.89 6.89
N ILE A 367 -22.27 16.74 6.75
CA ILE A 367 -21.89 15.47 7.37
C ILE A 367 -21.80 14.37 6.30
N ILE A 368 -20.70 13.63 6.36
CA ILE A 368 -20.53 12.34 5.68
C ILE A 368 -20.50 11.25 6.76
N TYR A 369 -21.35 10.24 6.57
CA TYR A 369 -21.35 9.03 7.39
C TYR A 369 -21.08 7.80 6.54
N ASN A 370 -20.08 7.02 6.97
CA ASN A 370 -19.67 5.76 6.37
C ASN A 370 -19.63 4.68 7.45
N SER A 371 -20.04 3.46 7.09
CA SER A 371 -20.01 2.30 7.99
C SER A 371 -19.14 1.22 7.37
N ASP A 372 -18.08 0.83 8.06
CA ASP A 372 -17.18 -0.27 7.71
C ASP A 372 -16.77 -1.00 9.00
N GLU A 373 -15.48 -1.12 9.30
CA GLU A 373 -14.95 -1.62 10.58
C GLU A 373 -15.38 -0.73 11.76
N THR A 374 -15.61 0.55 11.49
CA THR A 374 -16.10 1.58 12.42
C THR A 374 -17.30 2.31 11.80
N HIS A 375 -18.08 2.97 12.66
CA HIS A 375 -18.97 4.04 12.23
C HIS A 375 -18.16 5.33 12.12
N PHE A 376 -17.78 5.70 10.89
CA PHE A 376 -16.99 6.88 10.60
C PHE A 376 -17.89 8.08 10.29
N ILE A 377 -17.60 9.20 10.93
CA ILE A 377 -18.23 10.50 10.67
C ILE A 377 -17.15 11.48 10.26
N LEU A 378 -17.45 12.26 9.22
CA LEU A 378 -16.79 13.52 8.91
C LEU A 378 -17.83 14.63 8.96
N THR A 379 -17.57 15.67 9.73
CA THR A 379 -18.41 16.87 9.82
C THR A 379 -17.59 18.13 9.60
N THR A 380 -18.22 19.18 9.09
CA THR A 380 -17.60 20.49 8.79
C THR A 380 -18.38 21.58 9.55
N PRO A 381 -18.08 21.77 10.83
CA PRO A 381 -18.71 22.79 11.66
C PRO A 381 -18.13 24.18 11.36
N ASP A 382 -18.93 25.21 11.63
CA ASP A 382 -18.48 26.59 11.56
C ASP A 382 -17.67 26.94 12.83
N LYS A 383 -16.65 27.79 12.69
CA LYS A 383 -15.80 28.26 13.79
C LYS A 383 -16.63 28.82 14.96
N GLU A 384 -17.60 29.68 14.65
CA GLU A 384 -18.50 30.31 15.63
C GLU A 384 -19.25 29.25 16.45
N ASN A 385 -19.72 28.17 15.80
CA ASN A 385 -20.44 27.11 16.48
C ASN A 385 -19.56 26.35 17.48
N LEU A 386 -18.30 26.10 17.12
CA LEU A 386 -17.36 25.42 18.01
C LEU A 386 -16.98 26.28 19.23
N LEU A 387 -16.92 27.60 19.08
CA LEU A 387 -16.71 28.54 20.18
C LEU A 387 -17.96 28.61 21.09
N ASP A 388 -19.15 28.79 20.50
CA ASP A 388 -20.42 28.88 21.24
C ASP A 388 -20.72 27.61 22.04
N THR A 389 -20.33 26.45 21.53
CA THR A 389 -20.50 25.16 22.21
C THR A 389 -19.42 24.87 23.26
N GLY A 390 -18.35 25.68 23.30
CA GLY A 390 -17.21 25.48 24.19
C GLY A 390 -16.27 24.36 23.75
N VAL A 391 -16.39 23.87 22.50
CA VAL A 391 -15.42 22.92 21.92
C VAL A 391 -14.07 23.60 21.74
N LEU A 392 -14.06 24.85 21.26
CA LEU A 392 -12.90 25.71 21.23
C LEU A 392 -12.92 26.61 22.46
N ILE A 393 -11.77 26.71 23.16
CA ILE A 393 -11.68 27.41 24.44
C ILE A 393 -11.57 28.92 24.22
N GLU A 394 -10.66 29.35 23.36
CA GLU A 394 -10.42 30.76 23.01
C GLU A 394 -10.48 30.97 21.50
N ASP A 395 -10.95 32.16 21.09
CA ASP A 395 -10.89 32.60 19.71
C ASP A 395 -9.47 33.09 19.39
N LYS A 396 -8.81 32.43 18.44
CA LYS A 396 -7.45 32.75 17.99
C LYS A 396 -7.45 33.23 16.53
N ASP A 397 -6.42 34.01 16.20
CA ASP A 397 -6.29 34.69 14.91
C ASP A 397 -6.01 33.72 13.75
N SER A 398 -5.13 32.74 13.95
CA SER A 398 -4.81 31.73 12.94
C SER A 398 -5.58 30.43 13.18
N LEU A 399 -6.04 29.78 12.10
CA LEU A 399 -6.73 28.49 12.21
C LEU A 399 -5.82 27.38 12.77
N ASP A 400 -4.53 27.42 12.47
CA ASP A 400 -3.58 26.44 13.00
C ASP A 400 -3.45 26.57 14.52
N GLU A 401 -3.33 27.79 15.05
CA GLU A 401 -3.31 28.02 16.51
C GLU A 401 -4.68 27.70 17.13
N LEU A 402 -5.78 28.06 16.44
CA LEU A 402 -7.14 27.82 16.92
C LEU A 402 -7.39 26.33 17.17
N LEU A 403 -6.86 25.46 16.30
CA LEU A 403 -7.06 24.01 16.36
C LEU A 403 -5.94 23.26 17.11
N GLU A 404 -5.02 23.98 17.77
CA GLU A 404 -4.01 23.36 18.64
C GLU A 404 -4.68 22.52 19.73
N PRO A 405 -4.12 21.34 20.10
CA PRO A 405 -4.70 20.46 21.11
C PRO A 405 -5.01 21.16 22.44
N GLU A 406 -4.22 22.16 22.82
CA GLU A 406 -4.37 22.94 24.05
C GLU A 406 -5.61 23.85 24.02
N ASN A 407 -6.09 24.24 22.83
CA ASN A 407 -7.26 25.10 22.65
C ASN A 407 -8.56 24.29 22.39
N VAL A 408 -8.47 22.96 22.35
CA VAL A 408 -9.61 22.07 22.06
C VAL A 408 -10.04 21.35 23.34
N ASN A 409 -11.29 21.55 23.76
CA ASN A 409 -11.90 20.79 24.84
C ASN A 409 -12.42 19.45 24.31
N TYR A 410 -11.62 18.39 24.46
CA TYR A 410 -11.94 17.06 23.93
C TYR A 410 -13.15 16.39 24.59
N ASP A 411 -13.47 16.71 25.84
CA ASP A 411 -14.66 16.15 26.52
C ASP A 411 -15.96 16.74 25.97
N ILE A 412 -15.95 18.07 25.74
CA ILE A 412 -17.07 18.76 25.07
C ILE A 412 -17.15 18.33 23.61
N LEU A 413 -16.02 18.20 22.92
CA LEU A 413 -15.96 17.70 21.54
C LEU A 413 -16.52 16.28 21.41
N ALA A 414 -16.21 15.37 22.34
CA ALA A 414 -16.78 14.03 22.37
C ALA A 414 -18.31 14.08 22.53
N THR A 415 -18.81 14.96 23.39
CA THR A 415 -20.26 15.19 23.58
C THR A 415 -20.90 15.77 22.32
N TYR A 416 -20.26 16.74 21.68
CA TYR A 416 -20.66 17.32 20.40
C TYR A 416 -20.79 16.24 19.32
N LEU A 417 -19.76 15.41 19.15
CA LEU A 417 -19.71 14.34 18.17
C LEU A 417 -20.74 13.24 18.47
N ARG A 418 -21.04 12.96 19.74
CA ARG A 418 -22.12 12.04 20.10
C ARG A 418 -23.48 12.54 19.57
N ARG A 419 -23.75 13.84 19.64
CA ARG A 419 -24.98 14.43 19.07
C ARG A 419 -25.02 14.35 17.54
N VAL A 420 -23.87 14.58 16.89
CA VAL A 420 -23.72 14.36 15.44
C VAL A 420 -24.01 12.90 15.10
N ALA A 421 -23.49 11.96 15.87
CA ALA A 421 -23.69 10.54 15.68
C ALA A 421 -25.15 10.09 15.90
N ASP A 422 -25.86 10.69 16.87
CA ASP A 422 -27.31 10.45 17.06
C ASP A 422 -28.11 10.86 15.82
N LYS A 423 -27.71 11.94 15.14
CA LYS A 423 -28.33 12.37 13.86
C LYS A 423 -28.09 11.36 12.74
N CYS A 424 -26.91 10.73 12.72
CA CYS A 424 -26.58 9.63 11.82
C CYS A 424 -27.26 8.30 12.22
N LYS A 425 -28.04 8.28 13.31
CA LYS A 425 -28.69 7.10 13.89
C LYS A 425 -27.71 6.01 14.34
N ILE A 426 -26.49 6.40 14.71
CA ILE A 426 -25.54 5.49 15.34
C ILE A 426 -26.05 5.16 16.74
N PRO A 427 -26.20 3.88 17.12
CA PRO A 427 -26.68 3.50 18.44
C PRO A 427 -25.86 4.12 19.58
N ALA A 428 -26.51 4.39 20.71
CA ALA A 428 -25.82 4.90 21.90
C ALA A 428 -24.83 3.86 22.50
N THR A 429 -24.99 2.57 22.18
CA THR A 429 -24.06 1.49 22.55
C THR A 429 -22.74 1.56 21.78
N CYS A 430 -22.74 2.13 20.58
CA CYS A 430 -21.56 2.36 19.76
C CYS A 430 -20.78 3.57 20.29
N LEU A 431 -19.82 3.32 21.18
CA LEU A 431 -19.01 4.36 21.82
C LEU A 431 -17.95 4.92 20.87
N LEU A 432 -17.37 6.09 21.20
CA LEU A 432 -16.21 6.60 20.48
C LEU A 432 -15.05 5.59 20.61
N SER A 433 -14.51 5.16 19.48
CA SER A 433 -13.41 4.21 19.44
C SER A 433 -12.18 4.80 20.12
N ILE A 434 -11.43 3.96 20.82
CA ILE A 434 -10.17 4.34 21.47
C ILE A 434 -9.01 3.75 20.67
N SER A 435 -8.01 4.58 20.36
CA SER A 435 -6.80 4.11 19.72
C SER A 435 -5.99 3.26 20.70
N ASN A 436 -5.73 2.00 20.35
CA ASN A 436 -4.89 1.08 21.13
C ASN A 436 -3.45 1.60 21.31
N LYS A 437 -2.98 2.55 20.49
CA LYS A 437 -1.62 3.08 20.54
C LYS A 437 -1.51 4.35 21.38
N THR A 438 -2.44 5.29 21.21
CA THR A 438 -2.40 6.58 21.94
C THR A 438 -3.25 6.59 23.20
N ASN A 439 -4.13 5.59 23.36
CA ASN A 439 -5.14 5.52 24.41
C ASN A 439 -6.03 6.78 24.46
N LYS A 440 -6.25 7.40 23.30
CA LYS A 440 -7.11 8.58 23.10
C LYS A 440 -8.31 8.22 22.21
N PRO A 441 -9.44 8.94 22.34
CA PRO A 441 -10.53 8.84 21.39
C PRO A 441 -10.06 9.07 19.95
N CYS A 442 -10.58 8.28 19.02
CA CYS A 442 -10.31 8.37 17.58
C CYS A 442 -11.06 9.57 16.97
N ILE A 443 -10.63 10.76 17.36
CA ILE A 443 -11.12 12.06 16.88
C ILE A 443 -9.98 12.78 16.17
N GLY A 444 -10.26 13.29 14.98
CA GLY A 444 -9.38 14.20 14.26
C GLY A 444 -10.05 15.56 14.09
N ILE A 445 -9.29 16.64 14.27
CA ILE A 445 -9.72 18.00 13.94
C ILE A 445 -8.65 18.62 13.03
N TYR A 446 -9.07 19.18 11.90
CA TYR A 446 -8.16 19.56 10.83
C TYR A 446 -8.50 20.94 10.27
N ASN A 447 -7.46 21.73 10.04
CA ASN A 447 -7.54 22.91 9.18
C ASN A 447 -7.58 22.46 7.72
N ILE A 448 -8.68 22.77 7.04
CA ILE A 448 -8.92 22.45 5.62
C ILE A 448 -9.22 23.70 4.77
N SER A 449 -8.95 24.89 5.33
CA SER A 449 -9.12 26.19 4.67
C SER A 449 -8.25 26.36 3.43
N GLU A 450 -7.17 25.57 3.33
CA GLU A 450 -6.25 25.57 2.20
C GLU A 450 -5.98 24.15 1.69
N ARG A 451 -5.78 24.05 0.37
CA ARG A 451 -5.29 22.85 -0.31
C ARG A 451 -4.02 23.23 -1.04
N HIS A 452 -3.07 22.31 -1.08
CA HIS A 452 -1.77 22.57 -1.69
C HIS A 452 -1.51 21.59 -2.82
N CYS A 453 -1.01 22.10 -3.95
CA CYS A 453 -0.55 21.29 -5.06
C CYS A 453 0.86 21.71 -5.45
N ALA A 454 1.70 20.77 -5.88
CA ALA A 454 2.98 21.11 -6.47
C ALA A 454 2.77 21.52 -7.94
N ASN A 455 3.38 22.64 -8.36
CA ASN A 455 3.27 23.11 -9.76
C ASN A 455 3.84 22.11 -10.77
N LYS A 456 4.78 21.26 -10.32
CA LYS A 456 5.41 20.21 -11.13
C LYS A 456 5.47 18.91 -10.32
N PRO A 457 5.18 17.75 -10.93
CA PRO A 457 5.21 16.47 -10.24
C PRO A 457 6.63 15.90 -10.08
N SER A 458 7.61 16.40 -10.83
CA SER A 458 8.97 15.86 -10.84
C SER A 458 10.02 16.89 -11.22
N LYS A 459 11.28 16.59 -10.87
CA LYS A 459 12.48 17.34 -11.26
C LYS A 459 13.61 16.37 -11.56
N PHE A 460 14.44 16.71 -12.54
CA PHE A 460 15.71 16.03 -12.77
C PHE A 460 16.82 16.82 -12.08
N LEU A 461 17.60 16.13 -11.25
CA LEU A 461 18.78 16.69 -10.62
C LEU A 461 19.98 16.38 -11.53
N ALA A 462 20.32 17.33 -12.40
CA ALA A 462 21.57 17.28 -13.16
C ALA A 462 22.64 18.04 -12.37
N GLU A 463 23.87 17.50 -12.32
CA GLU A 463 25.02 18.32 -11.97
C GLU A 463 25.19 19.41 -13.04
N VAL A 464 25.36 20.66 -12.59
CA VAL A 464 25.77 21.80 -13.43
C VAL A 464 27.28 21.81 -13.54
#